data_AF-A0A0X1RWG8-F1
#
_entry.id   AF-A0A0X1RWG8-F1
#
_cell.length_a   1.000
_cell.length_b   1.000
_cell.length_c   1.000
_cell.angle_alpha   90.00
_cell.angle_beta   90.00
_cell.angle_gamma   90.00
#
_symmetry.space_group_name_H-M   'P 1'
#
loop_
_entity.id
_entity.type
_entity.pdbx_description
1 polymer ?
#
loop_
_entity_poly.entity_id
_entity_poly.type
_entity_poly.pdbx_seq_one_letter_code
_entity_poly.pdbx_strand_id
1 'polypeptide(L)'
;MSLKGIELQIAIPKTFDAGKQVEQAQQQVNAGQDLANAALNKQIEKNHTSLLESEKLKELRQDEPKDQERERKEKEEREENEKLNKNRTKHPYKGNFFDFSG
;
A
#
# COMPACT_ATOMS: atom_id res chain seq x y z
N MET A 1 27.43 -53.62 37.74
CA MET A 1 27.34 -53.52 36.26
C MET A 1 26.56 -52.26 35.93
N SER A 2 27.18 -51.29 35.24
CA SER A 2 26.64 -49.95 35.00
C SER A 2 25.70 -49.96 33.80
N LEU A 3 24.48 -49.43 33.96
CA LEU A 3 23.53 -49.21 32.87
C LEU A 3 24.09 -48.16 31.91
N LYS A 4 24.68 -48.61 30.80
CA LYS A 4 25.09 -47.76 29.68
C LYS A 4 23.79 -47.35 28.99
N GLY A 5 23.41 -46.08 29.12
CA GLY A 5 22.19 -45.53 28.53
C GLY A 5 22.15 -45.82 27.03
N ILE A 6 21.07 -46.44 26.56
CA ILE A 6 20.84 -46.72 25.15
C ILE A 6 20.33 -45.42 24.53
N GLU A 7 21.15 -44.78 23.70
CA GLU A 7 20.72 -43.61 22.92
C GLU A 7 19.94 -44.09 21.69
N LEU A 8 18.68 -43.68 21.57
CA LEU A 8 17.83 -43.99 20.43
C LEU A 8 18.22 -43.07 19.26
N GLN A 9 19.02 -43.59 18.32
CA GLN A 9 19.34 -42.88 17.08
C GLN A 9 18.18 -43.02 16.09
N ILE A 10 17.33 -42.00 16.00
CA ILE A 10 16.28 -41.92 14.99
C ILE A 10 16.87 -41.25 13.74
N ALA A 11 17.08 -42.02 12.67
CA ALA A 11 17.47 -41.48 11.38
C ALA A 11 16.22 -41.10 10.58
N ILE A 12 15.97 -39.80 10.41
CA ILE A 12 14.97 -39.32 9.45
C ILE A 12 15.61 -39.38 8.05
N PRO A 13 14.97 -40.04 7.06
CA PRO A 13 15.47 -40.05 5.68
C PRO A 13 15.57 -38.61 5.15
N LYS A 14 16.69 -38.26 4.51
CA LYS A 14 16.89 -36.91 3.94
C LYS A 14 15.80 -36.51 2.94
N THR A 15 15.14 -37.50 2.33
CA THR A 15 13.98 -37.30 1.42
C THR A 15 12.73 -36.80 2.14
N PHE A 16 12.54 -37.13 3.42
CA PHE A 16 11.42 -36.65 4.22
C PHE A 16 11.55 -35.14 4.49
N ASP A 17 12.76 -34.69 4.81
CA ASP A 17 13.03 -33.26 5.02
C ASP A 17 12.89 -32.46 3.72
N ALA A 18 13.39 -33.00 2.60
CA ALA A 18 13.17 -32.41 1.27
C ALA A 18 11.66 -32.32 0.92
N GLY A 19 10.88 -33.36 1.20
CA GLY A 19 9.42 -33.35 1.00
C GLY A 19 8.71 -32.29 1.84
N LYS A 20 9.10 -32.14 3.11
CA LYS A 20 8.56 -31.12 4.00
C LYS A 20 8.87 -29.70 3.52
N GLN A 21 10.08 -29.45 3.04
CA GLN A 21 10.44 -28.13 2.49
C GLN A 21 9.65 -27.80 1.23
N VAL A 22 9.46 -28.78 0.35
CA VAL A 22 8.63 -28.62 -0.87
C VAL A 22 7.17 -28.35 -0.49
N GLU A 23 6.62 -29.06 0.49
CA GLU A 23 5.25 -28.83 0.98
C GLU A 23 5.09 -27.42 1.56
N GLN A 24 6.05 -26.98 2.39
CA GLN A 24 6.04 -25.62 2.94
C GLN A 24 6.13 -24.55 1.85
N ALA A 25 6.99 -24.75 0.83
CA ALA A 25 7.08 -23.84 -0.30
C ALA A 25 5.75 -23.76 -1.06
N GLN A 26 5.08 -24.89 -1.29
CA GLN A 26 3.77 -24.91 -1.96
C GLN A 26 2.69 -24.18 -1.16
N GLN A 27 2.65 -24.36 0.17
CA GLN A 27 1.72 -23.64 1.05
C GLN A 27 1.96 -22.13 0.99
N GLN A 28 3.23 -21.69 0.98
CA GLN A 28 3.57 -20.27 0.88
C GLN A 28 3.15 -19.66 -0.46
N VAL A 29 3.33 -20.38 -1.57
CA VAL A 29 2.89 -19.92 -2.90
C VAL A 29 1.38 -19.72 -2.92
N ASN A 30 0.62 -20.69 -2.42
CA ASN A 30 -0.84 -20.61 -2.39
C ASN A 30 -1.31 -19.42 -1.52
N ALA A 31 -0.76 -19.28 -0.31
CA ALA A 31 -1.09 -18.18 0.58
C ALA A 31 -0.72 -16.80 -0.01
N GLY A 32 0.41 -16.72 -0.72
CA GLY A 32 0.84 -15.51 -1.42
C GLY A 32 -0.14 -15.10 -2.53
N GLN A 33 -0.61 -16.07 -3.32
CA GLN A 33 -1.59 -15.82 -4.38
C GLN A 33 -2.93 -15.35 -3.80
N ASP A 34 -3.41 -15.98 -2.73
CA ASP A 34 -4.66 -15.60 -2.07
C ASP A 34 -4.60 -14.17 -1.53
N LEU A 35 -3.47 -13.79 -0.91
CA LEU A 35 -3.25 -12.43 -0.42
C LEU A 35 -3.21 -11.40 -1.56
N ALA A 36 -2.53 -11.73 -2.66
CA ALA A 36 -2.47 -10.86 -3.84
C ALA A 36 -3.86 -10.66 -4.45
N ASN A 37 -4.66 -11.72 -4.56
CA ASN A 37 -6.05 -11.65 -5.05
C ASN A 37 -6.93 -10.78 -4.14
N ALA A 38 -6.82 -10.94 -2.82
CA ALA A 38 -7.56 -10.13 -1.86
C ALA A 38 -7.18 -8.64 -1.93
N ALA A 39 -5.88 -8.34 -2.08
CA ALA A 39 -5.41 -6.97 -2.25
C ALA A 39 -5.92 -6.33 -3.55
N LEU A 40 -5.91 -7.09 -4.65
CA LEU A 40 -6.44 -6.64 -5.94
C LEU A 40 -7.94 -6.33 -5.86
N ASN A 41 -8.73 -7.25 -5.28
CA ASN A 41 -10.17 -7.05 -5.10
C ASN A 41 -10.45 -5.79 -4.27
N LYS A 42 -9.72 -5.59 -3.17
CA LYS A 42 -9.85 -4.37 -2.35
C LYS A 42 -9.50 -3.11 -3.12
N GLN A 43 -8.53 -3.16 -4.03
CA GLN A 43 -8.18 -2.02 -4.87
C GLN A 43 -9.27 -1.73 -5.91
N ILE A 44 -9.84 -2.77 -6.53
CA ILE A 44 -10.98 -2.64 -7.46
C ILE A 44 -12.17 -1.99 -6.76
N GLU A 45 -12.54 -2.48 -5.56
CA GLU A 45 -13.62 -1.90 -4.76
C GLU A 45 -13.39 -0.42 -4.46
N LYS A 46 -12.18 -0.05 -4.01
CA LYS A 46 -11.80 1.35 -3.76
C LYS A 46 -11.90 2.22 -5.00
N ASN A 47 -11.42 1.71 -6.14
CA ASN A 47 -11.48 2.42 -7.39
C ASN A 47 -12.95 2.65 -7.81
N HIS A 48 -13.79 1.62 -7.69
CA HIS A 48 -15.21 1.72 -7.99
C HIS A 48 -15.92 2.74 -7.08
N THR A 49 -15.69 2.70 -5.76
CA THR A 49 -16.27 3.70 -4.84
C THR A 49 -15.78 5.11 -5.15
N SER A 50 -14.48 5.27 -5.45
CA SER A 50 -13.92 6.57 -5.81
C SER A 50 -14.48 7.11 -7.12
N LEU A 51 -14.77 6.25 -8.11
CA LEU A 51 -15.40 6.65 -9.36
C LEU A 51 -16.84 7.14 -9.10
N LEU A 52 -17.64 6.39 -8.34
CA LEU A 52 -19.00 6.81 -7.98
C LEU A 52 -19.03 8.14 -7.21
N GLU A 53 -18.11 8.32 -6.26
CA GLU A 53 -17.95 9.61 -5.56
C GLU A 53 -17.58 10.73 -6.53
N SER A 54 -16.69 10.47 -7.50
CA SER A 54 -16.30 11.46 -8.50
C SER A 54 -17.44 11.84 -9.46
N GLU A 55 -18.27 10.89 -9.86
CA GLU A 55 -19.44 11.13 -10.71
C GLU A 55 -20.47 11.97 -9.95
N LYS A 56 -20.75 11.62 -8.69
CA LYS A 56 -21.63 12.41 -7.82
C LYS A 56 -21.12 13.84 -7.62
N LEU A 57 -19.81 14.02 -7.42
CA LEU A 57 -19.20 15.35 -7.31
C LEU A 57 -19.28 16.14 -8.62
N LYS A 58 -19.21 15.46 -9.77
CA LYS A 58 -19.30 16.09 -11.10
C LYS A 58 -20.72 16.55 -11.40
N GLU A 59 -21.73 15.75 -11.06
CA GLU A 59 -23.15 16.16 -11.14
C GLU A 59 -23.42 17.36 -10.25
N LEU A 60 -22.96 17.34 -8.99
CA LEU A 60 -23.15 18.46 -8.06
C LEU A 60 -22.47 19.77 -8.55
N ARG A 61 -21.33 19.67 -9.24
CA ARG A 61 -20.63 20.82 -9.84
C ARG A 61 -21.32 21.36 -11.10
N GLN A 62 -22.15 20.59 -11.80
CA GLN A 62 -22.90 21.09 -12.96
C GLN A 62 -24.09 21.97 -12.55
N ASP A 63 -24.61 21.82 -11.33
CA ASP A 63 -25.75 22.57 -10.82
C ASP A 63 -25.37 23.86 -10.06
N GLU A 64 -24.08 24.13 -9.81
CA GLU A 64 -23.64 25.39 -9.20
C GLU A 64 -23.58 26.55 -10.22
N PRO A 65 -24.13 27.74 -9.91
CA PRO A 65 -24.04 28.90 -10.79
C PRO A 65 -22.56 29.29 -10.99
N LYS A 66 -22.17 29.53 -12.24
CA LYS A 66 -20.78 29.80 -12.72
C LYS A 66 -20.01 30.87 -11.94
N ASP A 67 -20.69 31.73 -11.18
CA ASP A 67 -20.06 32.78 -10.38
C ASP A 67 -19.44 32.25 -9.07
N GLN A 68 -19.98 31.18 -8.46
CA GLN A 68 -19.41 30.58 -7.24
C GLN A 68 -18.18 29.70 -7.52
N GLU A 69 -18.04 29.15 -8.73
CA GLU A 69 -16.88 28.31 -9.10
C GLU A 69 -15.58 29.14 -9.17
N ARG A 70 -15.67 30.42 -9.53
CA ARG A 70 -14.51 31.33 -9.58
C ARG A 70 -13.97 31.65 -8.20
N GLU A 71 -14.85 31.96 -7.25
CA GLU A 71 -14.46 32.25 -5.86
C GLU A 71 -13.87 31.02 -5.15
N ARG A 72 -14.39 29.81 -5.44
CA ARG A 72 -13.81 28.57 -4.90
C ARG A 72 -12.42 28.27 -5.47
N LYS A 73 -12.20 28.44 -6.78
CA LYS A 73 -10.88 28.22 -7.40
C LYS A 73 -9.83 29.18 -6.84
N GLU A 74 -10.18 30.44 -6.65
CA GLU A 74 -9.27 31.44 -6.08
C GLU A 74 -8.91 31.14 -4.62
N LYS A 75 -9.84 30.54 -3.87
CA LYS A 75 -9.61 30.08 -2.50
C LYS A 75 -8.77 28.81 -2.44
N GLU A 76 -9.01 27.85 -3.34
CA GLU A 76 -8.21 26.62 -3.47
C GLU A 76 -6.76 26.94 -3.87
N GLU A 77 -6.52 27.86 -4.82
CA GLU A 77 -5.16 28.31 -5.19
C GLU A 77 -4.44 28.98 -4.01
N ARG A 78 -5.13 29.78 -3.20
CA ARG A 78 -4.54 30.36 -1.99
C ARG A 78 -4.18 29.31 -0.95
N GLU A 79 -5.05 28.34 -0.70
CA GLU A 79 -4.78 27.25 0.24
C GLU A 79 -3.64 26.33 -0.23
N GLU A 80 -3.53 26.09 -1.54
CA GLU A 80 -2.43 25.34 -2.13
C GLU A 80 -1.09 26.10 -1.99
N ASN A 81 -1.09 27.41 -2.25
CA ASN A 81 0.09 28.25 -2.04
C ASN A 81 0.52 28.33 -0.57
N GLU A 82 -0.42 28.36 0.38
CA GLU A 82 -0.10 28.30 1.81
C GLU A 82 0.50 26.95 2.22
N LYS A 83 0.02 25.84 1.65
CA LYS A 83 0.59 24.50 1.87
C LYS A 83 1.99 24.37 1.26
N LEU A 84 2.20 24.88 0.05
CA LEU A 84 3.52 24.93 -0.60
C LEU A 84 4.52 25.76 0.21
N ASN A 85 4.11 26.89 0.78
CA ASN A 85 4.96 27.69 1.65
C ASN A 85 5.27 26.99 2.99
N LYS A 86 4.31 26.26 3.58
CA LYS A 86 4.56 25.41 4.75
C LYS A 86 5.50 24.24 4.46
N ASN A 87 5.54 23.74 3.22
CA ASN A 87 6.41 22.65 2.79
C ASN A 87 7.85 23.09 2.46
N ARG A 88 8.19 24.38 2.57
CA ARG A 88 9.59 24.86 2.60
C ARG A 88 10.28 24.55 3.94
N THR A 89 10.05 23.34 4.46
CA THR A 89 10.65 22.86 5.70
C THR A 89 12.07 22.37 5.43
N LYS A 90 13.00 22.80 6.29
CA LYS A 90 14.40 22.37 6.28
C LYS A 90 14.46 20.94 6.79
N HIS A 91 14.54 19.98 5.87
CA HIS A 91 14.54 18.56 6.24
C HIS A 91 15.91 18.20 6.84
N PRO A 92 15.99 17.61 8.05
CA PRO A 92 17.26 17.46 8.78
C PRO A 92 18.32 16.62 8.05
N TYR A 93 17.89 15.71 7.17
CA TYR A 93 18.79 14.87 6.37
C TYR A 93 18.82 15.20 4.87
N LYS A 94 17.80 15.90 4.34
CA LYS A 94 17.66 16.16 2.90
C LYS A 94 17.90 17.62 2.50
N GLY A 95 18.11 18.51 3.47
CA GLY A 95 18.36 19.94 3.21
C GLY A 95 17.11 20.69 2.77
N ASN A 96 17.31 21.83 2.11
CA ASN A 96 16.23 22.66 1.57
C ASN A 96 15.89 22.21 0.15
N PHE A 97 14.60 22.01 -0.13
CA PHE A 97 14.12 21.78 -1.48
C PHE A 97 14.05 23.12 -2.23
N PHE A 98 14.82 23.26 -3.31
CA PHE A 98 14.72 24.38 -4.24
C PHE A 98 14.33 23.83 -5.61
N ASP A 99 13.35 24.46 -6.24
CA ASP A 99 12.96 24.17 -7.61
C ASP A 99 13.43 25.34 -8.48
N PHE A 100 14.21 25.04 -9.53
CA PHE A 100 14.81 26.04 -10.43
C PHE A 100 14.27 25.79 -11.85
N SER A 101 13.45 26.70 -12.34
CA SER A 101 13.08 26.80 -13.75
C SER A 101 13.85 27.96 -14.39
N GLY A 102 14.72 27.62 -15.33
CA GLY A 102 15.47 28.55 -16.19
C GLY A 102 15.15 28.31 -17.65
#